data_AF-A0A8T3SBU6-F1
#
_entry.id   AF-A0A8T3SBU6-F1
#
_cell.length_a   1.000
_cell.length_b   1.000
_cell.length_c   1.000
_cell.angle_alpha   90.00
_cell.angle_beta   90.00
_cell.angle_gamma   90.00
#
_symmetry.space_group_name_H-M   'P 1'
#
loop_
_entity.id
_entity.type
_entity.pdbx_description
1 polymer ?
#
loop_
_entity_poly.entity_id
_entity_poly.type
_entity_poly.pdbx_seq_one_letter_code
_entity_poly.pdbx_strand_id
1 'polypeptide(L)'
;LEDLTLPEYRGMLVVQDPASSSVGLAFLLATVARFGEDGWRDYWAQLRENDVLVTDGWEDAYYGRFSGGAGEGDRPVVVSYASSPAAEVVFAESPVTESPTAVVLDGCYRQVEFAGILQGTDEGDLAERFIDHLLSRPVQESIPLEMFVYPVRGDAVLPDAFLDHAQVVEDPLELPTDEVEANRQRWIAEWTETVLR
;
A
#
# COMPACT_ATOMS: atom_id res chain seq x y z
N LEU A 1 -10.52 -2.09 10.61
CA LEU A 1 -9.39 -1.19 11.00
C LEU A 1 -9.30 -1.01 12.52
N GLU A 2 -10.44 -0.87 13.18
CA GLU A 2 -10.65 -0.64 14.60
C GLU A 2 -9.95 -1.65 15.50
N ASP A 3 -9.89 -2.92 15.08
CA ASP A 3 -9.24 -3.95 15.87
C ASP A 3 -7.75 -3.66 16.10
N LEU A 4 -7.07 -2.95 15.19
CA LEU A 4 -5.65 -2.61 15.33
C LEU A 4 -5.35 -1.72 16.56
N THR A 5 -6.36 -1.06 17.14
CA THR A 5 -6.22 -0.28 18.37
C THR A 5 -6.53 -1.07 19.64
N LEU A 6 -6.97 -2.33 19.52
CA LEU A 6 -7.27 -3.15 20.70
C LEU A 6 -5.99 -3.59 21.42
N PRO A 7 -6.01 -3.72 22.77
CA PRO A 7 -4.82 -4.07 23.56
C PRO A 7 -4.17 -5.40 23.18
N GLU A 8 -4.93 -6.38 22.68
CA GLU A 8 -4.40 -7.65 22.21
C GLU A 8 -3.47 -7.53 20.98
N TYR A 9 -3.55 -6.42 20.23
CA TYR A 9 -2.67 -6.13 19.09
C TYR A 9 -1.55 -5.13 19.40
N ARG A 10 -1.35 -4.79 20.68
CA ARG A 10 -0.30 -3.86 21.11
C ARG A 10 1.07 -4.31 20.61
N GLY A 11 1.80 -3.40 19.97
CA GLY A 11 3.15 -3.66 19.48
C GLY A 11 3.21 -4.61 18.29
N MET A 12 2.08 -4.94 17.65
CA MET A 12 2.06 -5.87 16.52
C MET A 12 2.17 -5.21 15.15
N LEU A 13 1.71 -3.97 15.03
CA LEU A 13 1.60 -3.26 13.77
C LEU A 13 2.88 -2.49 13.42
N VAL A 14 3.31 -2.61 12.17
CA VAL A 14 4.25 -1.69 11.52
C VAL A 14 3.59 -1.01 10.31
N VAL A 15 3.80 0.29 10.20
CA VAL A 15 3.31 1.15 9.12
C VAL A 15 4.44 2.01 8.56
N GLN A 16 4.18 2.69 7.45
CA GLN A 16 5.11 3.63 6.85
C GLN A 16 4.68 5.07 7.13
N ASP A 17 5.64 5.99 7.17
CA ASP A 17 5.39 7.43 7.26
C ASP A 17 4.72 7.93 5.95
N PRO A 18 3.52 8.55 6.02
CA PRO A 18 2.81 9.09 4.86
C PRO A 18 3.52 10.28 4.18
N ALA A 19 4.50 10.90 4.81
CA ALA A 19 5.31 11.97 4.22
C ALA A 19 6.38 11.44 3.25
N SER A 20 6.84 10.21 3.43
CA SER A 20 7.91 9.60 2.62
C SER A 20 7.49 8.34 1.85
N SER A 21 6.38 7.70 2.24
CA SER A 21 5.87 6.48 1.61
C SER A 21 4.49 6.66 1.02
N SER A 22 4.32 6.26 -0.25
CA SER A 22 3.00 6.21 -0.89
C SER A 22 2.07 5.19 -0.24
N VAL A 23 2.60 4.09 0.29
CA VAL A 23 1.85 3.07 1.05
C VAL A 23 1.39 3.65 2.39
N GLY A 24 2.28 4.36 3.09
CA GLY A 24 1.93 5.09 4.31
C GLY A 24 0.83 6.13 4.06
N LEU A 25 0.94 6.87 2.95
CA LEU A 25 -0.08 7.83 2.54
C LEU A 25 -1.41 7.14 2.24
N ALA A 26 -1.42 6.04 1.50
CA ALA A 26 -2.64 5.28 1.22
C ALA A 26 -3.32 4.80 2.52
N PHE A 27 -2.55 4.37 3.53
CA PHE A 27 -3.09 3.99 4.83
C PHE A 27 -3.65 5.18 5.61
N LEU A 28 -2.98 6.34 5.60
CA LEU A 28 -3.54 7.57 6.15
C LEU A 28 -4.90 7.90 5.49
N LEU A 29 -4.97 7.86 4.16
CA LEU A 29 -6.21 8.12 3.42
C LEU A 29 -7.29 7.07 3.73
N ALA A 30 -6.93 5.81 3.94
CA ALA A 30 -7.85 4.77 4.43
C ALA A 30 -8.49 5.17 5.77
N THR A 31 -7.69 5.69 6.70
CA THR A 31 -8.20 6.12 8.01
C THR A 31 -9.10 7.35 7.90
N VAL A 32 -8.79 8.29 7.01
CA VAL A 32 -9.67 9.45 6.73
C VAL A 32 -10.99 8.99 6.11
N ALA A 33 -10.94 8.09 5.12
CA ALA A 33 -12.14 7.53 4.49
C ALA A 33 -13.03 6.76 5.48
N ARG A 34 -12.42 6.01 6.41
CA ARG A 34 -13.13 5.18 7.39
C ARG A 34 -13.73 5.99 8.52
N PHE A 35 -12.96 6.93 9.09
CA PHE A 35 -13.29 7.62 10.34
C PHE A 35 -13.72 9.08 10.15
N GLY A 36 -13.60 9.62 8.94
CA GLY A 36 -13.91 11.01 8.61
C GLY A 36 -12.92 12.02 9.21
N GLU A 37 -13.07 13.29 8.83
CA GLU A 37 -12.23 14.43 9.28
C GLU A 37 -12.09 14.53 10.81
N ASP A 38 -13.14 14.16 11.54
CA ASP A 38 -13.19 14.30 12.99
C ASP A 38 -12.57 13.10 13.72
N GLY A 39 -12.56 11.90 13.12
CA GLY A 39 -12.21 10.65 13.83
C GLY A 39 -10.84 10.08 13.51
N TRP A 40 -10.24 10.40 12.35
CA TRP A 40 -9.02 9.74 11.91
C TRP A 40 -7.82 10.02 12.84
N ARG A 41 -7.73 11.22 13.43
CA ARG A 41 -6.64 11.57 14.37
C ARG A 41 -6.72 10.80 15.67
N ASP A 42 -7.92 10.64 16.22
CA ASP A 42 -8.13 9.88 17.45
C ASP A 42 -7.77 8.40 17.24
N TYR A 43 -8.03 7.86 16.05
CA TYR A 43 -7.57 6.52 15.68
C TYR A 43 -6.04 6.41 15.66
N TRP A 44 -5.33 7.38 15.06
CA TRP A 44 -3.87 7.38 15.05
C TRP A 44 -3.25 7.59 16.44
N ALA A 45 -3.86 8.42 17.29
CA ALA A 45 -3.45 8.56 18.68
C ALA A 45 -3.57 7.23 19.43
N GLN A 46 -4.67 6.49 19.22
CA GLN A 46 -4.85 5.14 19.79
C GLN A 46 -3.81 4.14 19.25
N LEU A 47 -3.49 4.16 17.94
CA LEU A 47 -2.43 3.31 17.40
C LEU A 47 -1.06 3.61 18.03
N ARG A 48 -0.75 4.89 18.26
CA ARG A 48 0.47 5.30 18.96
C ARG A 48 0.48 4.79 20.40
N GLU A 49 -0.62 4.94 21.12
CA GLU A 49 -0.76 4.37 22.47
C GLU A 49 -0.65 2.84 22.47
N ASN A 50 -1.04 2.19 21.36
CA ASN A 50 -0.93 0.76 21.11
C ASN A 50 0.44 0.32 20.55
N ASP A 51 1.46 1.18 20.62
CA ASP A 51 2.85 0.89 20.22
C ASP A 51 2.99 0.54 18.72
N VAL A 52 2.28 1.24 17.83
CA VAL A 52 2.54 1.13 16.38
C VAL A 52 3.98 1.54 16.04
N LEU A 53 4.65 0.73 15.23
CA LEU A 53 5.97 1.07 14.70
C LEU A 53 5.82 1.82 13.37
N VAL A 54 6.56 2.92 13.22
CA VAL A 54 6.60 3.71 11.98
C VAL A 54 7.99 3.58 11.36
N THR A 55 8.03 3.37 10.05
CA THR A 55 9.25 3.30 9.22
C THR A 55 9.19 4.34 8.10
N ASP A 56 10.34 4.72 7.54
CA ASP A 56 10.38 5.72 6.46
C ASP A 56 9.81 5.21 5.13
N GLY A 57 9.72 3.89 4.93
CA GLY A 57 9.37 3.30 3.65
C GLY A 57 8.89 1.86 3.74
N TRP A 58 8.27 1.40 2.66
CA TRP A 58 7.66 0.07 2.59
C TRP A 58 8.69 -1.06 2.71
N GLU A 59 9.89 -0.90 2.13
CA GLU A 59 10.95 -1.93 2.20
C GLU A 59 11.41 -2.19 3.65
N ASP A 60 11.64 -1.16 4.46
CA ASP A 60 12.01 -1.36 5.88
C ASP A 60 10.85 -1.99 6.67
N ALA A 61 9.61 -1.52 6.45
CA ALA A 61 8.44 -2.14 7.08
C ALA A 61 8.32 -3.63 6.75
N TYR A 62 8.41 -4.00 5.47
CA TYR A 62 8.09 -5.34 4.98
C TYR A 62 9.25 -6.33 5.11
N TYR A 63 10.47 -5.93 4.78
CA TYR A 63 11.64 -6.83 4.87
C TYR A 63 12.40 -6.68 6.19
N GLY A 64 12.32 -5.53 6.85
CA GLY A 64 13.07 -5.26 8.08
C GLY A 64 12.27 -5.52 9.37
N ARG A 65 10.97 -5.18 9.39
CA ARG A 65 10.15 -5.17 10.62
C ARG A 65 9.07 -6.23 10.68
N PHE A 66 8.53 -6.62 9.53
CA PHE A 66 7.49 -7.63 9.44
C PHE A 66 8.06 -9.03 9.65
N SER A 67 7.33 -9.88 10.37
CA SER A 67 7.75 -11.24 10.74
C SER A 67 7.08 -12.35 9.91
N GLY A 68 6.10 -12.02 9.06
CA GLY A 68 5.25 -13.02 8.40
C GLY A 68 5.64 -13.37 6.97
N GLY A 69 6.43 -12.52 6.30
CA GLY A 69 6.88 -12.72 4.91
C GLY A 69 8.37 -13.03 4.86
N ALA A 70 9.04 -12.51 3.83
CA ALA A 70 10.50 -12.64 3.68
C ALA A 70 11.35 -11.88 4.73
N GLY A 71 10.74 -11.13 5.65
CA GLY A 71 11.43 -10.36 6.69
C GLY A 71 11.72 -11.15 7.98
N GLU A 72 12.69 -10.67 8.76
CA GLU A 72 13.11 -11.26 10.05
C GLU A 72 12.72 -10.40 11.27
N GLY A 73 11.75 -9.50 11.09
CA GLY A 73 11.35 -8.58 12.15
C GLY A 73 10.45 -9.22 13.22
N ASP A 74 9.97 -8.42 14.16
CA ASP A 74 9.15 -8.84 15.30
C ASP A 74 7.68 -8.39 15.21
N ARG A 75 7.29 -7.68 14.15
CA ARG A 75 5.94 -7.16 13.94
C ARG A 75 5.13 -8.14 13.07
N PRO A 76 4.11 -8.84 13.60
CA PRO A 76 3.32 -9.80 12.83
C PRO A 76 2.24 -9.16 11.93
N VAL A 77 2.06 -7.83 11.96
CA VAL A 77 1.11 -7.11 11.10
C VAL A 77 1.81 -5.95 10.40
N VAL A 78 1.67 -5.87 9.08
CA VAL A 78 2.25 -4.79 8.27
C VAL A 78 1.20 -4.20 7.34
N VAL A 79 1.26 -2.89 7.13
CA VAL A 79 0.52 -2.24 6.04
C VAL A 79 1.25 -2.53 4.73
N SER A 80 0.59 -3.29 3.85
CA SER A 80 1.08 -3.68 2.53
C SER A 80 -0.10 -3.85 1.56
N TYR A 81 0.15 -4.44 0.39
CA TYR A 81 -0.85 -4.64 -0.66
C TYR A 81 -1.61 -5.96 -0.49
N ALA A 82 -2.90 -5.98 -0.90
CA ALA A 82 -3.71 -7.18 -0.94
C ALA A 82 -3.18 -8.26 -1.92
N SER A 83 -2.27 -7.87 -2.82
CA SER A 83 -1.56 -8.72 -3.75
C SER A 83 -0.21 -9.24 -3.23
N SER A 84 0.28 -8.76 -2.07
CA SER A 84 1.56 -9.21 -1.49
C SER A 84 1.68 -10.72 -1.30
N PRO A 85 0.62 -11.48 -0.92
CA PRO A 85 0.74 -12.93 -0.77
C PRO A 85 1.22 -13.67 -2.02
N ALA A 86 0.95 -13.13 -3.22
CA ALA A 86 1.46 -13.69 -4.47
C ALA A 86 2.97 -13.61 -4.59
N ALA A 87 3.60 -12.54 -4.09
CA ALA A 87 5.06 -12.39 -4.10
C ALA A 87 5.75 -13.47 -3.26
N GLU A 88 5.20 -13.77 -2.08
CA GLU A 88 5.74 -14.79 -1.19
C GLU A 88 5.70 -16.19 -1.79
N VAL A 89 4.68 -16.50 -2.61
CA VAL A 89 4.62 -17.79 -3.32
C VAL A 89 5.56 -17.82 -4.53
N VAL A 90 5.56 -16.76 -5.33
CA VAL A 90 6.36 -16.67 -6.57
C VAL A 90 7.86 -16.67 -6.29
N PHE A 91 8.29 -16.01 -5.21
CA PHE A 91 9.71 -15.90 -4.83
C PHE A 91 10.17 -16.87 -3.75
N ALA A 92 9.33 -17.82 -3.34
CA ALA A 92 9.75 -18.84 -2.37
C ALA A 92 10.97 -19.63 -2.89
N GLU A 93 11.97 -19.86 -2.02
CA GLU A 93 13.16 -20.64 -2.37
C GLU A 93 12.84 -22.08 -2.80
N SER A 94 11.71 -22.61 -2.30
CA SER A 94 11.16 -23.91 -2.67
C SER A 94 9.69 -23.74 -3.07
N PRO A 95 9.18 -24.52 -4.05
CA PRO A 95 7.79 -24.41 -4.46
C PRO A 95 6.82 -24.60 -3.28
N VAL A 96 5.97 -23.60 -3.06
CA VAL A 96 4.87 -23.62 -2.09
C VAL A 96 3.55 -23.37 -2.82
N THR A 97 2.46 -23.85 -2.25
CA THR A 97 1.09 -23.65 -2.77
C THR A 97 0.25 -22.74 -1.88
N GLU A 98 0.76 -22.39 -0.70
CA GLU A 98 0.10 -21.51 0.25
C GLU A 98 1.07 -20.39 0.61
N SER A 99 0.56 -19.15 0.64
CA SER A 99 1.36 -18.01 1.08
C SER A 99 1.53 -18.07 2.61
N PRO A 100 2.72 -17.75 3.16
CA PRO A 100 2.91 -17.58 4.59
C PRO A 100 2.20 -16.32 5.14
N THR A 101 1.72 -15.44 4.26
CA THR A 101 1.00 -14.22 4.61
C THR A 101 -0.47 -14.30 4.23
N ALA A 102 -1.31 -13.58 4.98
CA ALA A 102 -2.74 -13.44 4.70
C ALA A 102 -3.13 -11.95 4.73
N VAL A 103 -4.26 -11.63 4.11
CA VAL A 103 -4.74 -10.24 3.97
C VAL A 103 -5.96 -10.03 4.85
N VAL A 104 -5.96 -8.94 5.61
CA VAL A 104 -7.18 -8.37 6.19
C VAL A 104 -7.79 -7.44 5.15
N LEU A 105 -8.90 -7.85 4.54
CA LEU A 105 -9.52 -7.10 3.43
C LEU A 105 -10.29 -5.86 3.88
N ASP A 106 -10.71 -5.82 5.15
CA ASP A 106 -11.37 -4.64 5.72
C ASP A 106 -10.37 -3.48 5.88
N GLY A 107 -10.71 -2.33 5.30
CA GLY A 107 -9.86 -1.13 5.36
C GLY A 107 -8.83 -1.01 4.23
N CYS A 108 -8.83 -1.89 3.23
CA CYS A 108 -8.01 -1.72 2.04
C CYS A 108 -8.42 -0.44 1.28
N TYR A 109 -7.45 0.42 0.97
CA TYR A 109 -7.65 1.63 0.19
C TYR A 109 -7.14 1.44 -1.24
N ARG A 110 -7.87 1.97 -2.25
CA ARG A 110 -7.42 1.88 -3.64
C ARG A 110 -6.25 2.83 -3.88
N GLN A 111 -5.09 2.25 -4.14
CA GLN A 111 -3.93 3.00 -4.61
C GLN A 111 -3.76 2.83 -6.13
N VAL A 112 -3.57 3.95 -6.83
CA VAL A 112 -3.22 3.97 -8.25
C VAL A 112 -1.86 4.63 -8.39
N GLU A 113 -0.93 3.95 -9.06
CA GLU A 113 0.39 4.49 -9.36
C GLU A 113 0.36 5.21 -10.72
N PHE A 114 0.94 6.41 -10.76
CA PHE A 114 0.89 7.27 -11.93
C PHE A 114 2.29 7.57 -12.47
N ALA A 115 2.37 7.75 -13.79
CA ALA A 115 3.51 8.38 -14.46
C ALA A 115 3.03 9.67 -15.13
N GLY A 116 3.82 10.74 -15.01
CA GLY A 116 3.49 12.05 -15.55
C GLY A 116 4.64 12.64 -16.33
N ILE A 117 4.32 13.39 -17.39
CA ILE A 117 5.30 14.13 -18.20
C ILE A 117 5.52 15.49 -17.54
N LEU A 118 6.78 15.83 -17.26
CA LEU A 118 7.11 17.10 -16.64
C LEU A 118 6.88 18.27 -17.59
N GLN A 119 6.20 19.30 -17.10
CA GLN A 119 6.00 20.54 -17.84
C GLN A 119 7.36 21.17 -18.17
N GLY A 120 7.56 21.52 -19.45
CA GLY A 120 8.79 22.15 -19.93
C GLY A 120 9.89 21.17 -20.35
N THR A 121 9.59 19.87 -20.49
CA THR A 121 10.51 18.95 -21.17
C THR A 121 10.74 19.34 -22.62
N ASP A 122 12.00 19.30 -23.07
CA ASP A 122 12.35 19.48 -24.49
C ASP A 122 12.09 18.20 -25.32
N GLU A 123 11.84 17.07 -24.65
CA GLU A 123 11.69 15.74 -25.24
C GLU A 123 10.24 15.22 -25.12
N GLY A 124 9.26 16.07 -25.47
CA GLY A 124 7.83 15.77 -25.32
C GLY A 124 7.40 14.48 -26.04
N ASP A 125 7.73 14.36 -27.33
CA ASP A 125 7.39 13.19 -28.15
C ASP A 125 7.98 11.89 -27.57
N LEU A 126 9.19 11.94 -27.01
CA LEU A 126 9.82 10.77 -26.41
C LEU A 126 9.14 10.39 -25.08
N ALA A 127 8.78 11.39 -24.27
CA ALA A 127 8.07 11.18 -23.01
C ALA A 127 6.67 10.57 -23.26
N GLU A 128 5.93 11.05 -24.25
CA GLU A 128 4.63 10.47 -24.65
C GLU A 128 4.78 9.01 -25.09
N ARG A 129 5.77 8.72 -25.95
CA ARG A 129 6.07 7.34 -26.37
C ARG A 129 6.45 6.43 -25.21
N PHE A 130 7.09 6.96 -24.17
CA PHE A 130 7.40 6.21 -22.97
C PHE A 130 6.13 5.90 -22.16
N ILE A 131 5.22 6.85 -22.00
CA ILE A 131 3.91 6.60 -21.37
C ILE A 131 3.12 5.55 -22.17
N ASP A 132 3.09 5.65 -23.50
CA ASP A 132 2.45 4.66 -24.37
C ASP A 132 3.09 3.27 -24.20
N HIS A 133 4.40 3.20 -24.01
CA HIS A 133 5.10 1.95 -23.72
C HIS A 133 4.68 1.37 -22.37
N LEU A 134 4.61 2.18 -21.31
CA LEU A 134 4.12 1.73 -20.00
C LEU A 134 2.68 1.20 -20.06
N LEU A 135 1.84 1.81 -20.90
CA LEU A 135 0.45 1.42 -21.15
C LEU A 135 0.29 0.34 -22.24
N SER A 136 1.39 -0.20 -22.76
CA SER A 136 1.35 -1.28 -23.74
C SER A 136 0.98 -2.61 -23.08
N ARG A 137 0.32 -3.49 -23.84
CA ARG A 137 -0.07 -4.82 -23.33
C ARG A 137 1.12 -5.60 -22.76
N PRO A 138 2.30 -5.70 -23.42
CA PRO A 138 3.43 -6.44 -22.86
C PRO A 138 3.90 -5.95 -21.49
N VAL A 139 3.96 -4.62 -21.28
CA VAL A 139 4.36 -4.06 -19.98
C VAL A 139 3.28 -4.31 -18.94
N GLN A 140 2.01 -4.13 -19.30
CA GLN A 140 0.90 -4.34 -18.38
C GLN A 140 0.73 -5.82 -18.00
N GLU A 141 1.10 -6.76 -18.88
CA GLU A 141 1.13 -8.20 -18.58
C GLU A 141 2.33 -8.61 -17.71
N SER A 142 3.42 -7.82 -17.67
CA SER A 142 4.56 -8.11 -16.79
C SER A 142 4.38 -7.58 -15.37
N ILE A 143 3.62 -6.49 -15.19
CA ILE A 143 3.38 -5.85 -13.88
C ILE A 143 3.01 -6.82 -12.74
N PRO A 144 2.11 -7.81 -12.91
CA PRO A 144 1.71 -8.71 -11.83
C PRO A 144 2.83 -9.52 -11.19
N LEU A 145 3.89 -9.86 -11.93
CA LEU A 145 5.01 -10.67 -11.41
C LEU A 145 6.29 -9.87 -11.18
N GLU A 146 6.36 -8.63 -11.70
CA GLU A 146 7.50 -7.74 -11.46
C GLU A 146 7.25 -6.78 -10.30
N MET A 147 6.01 -6.29 -10.16
CA MET A 147 5.62 -5.28 -9.17
C MET A 147 4.55 -5.78 -8.19
N PHE A 148 3.93 -6.93 -8.45
CA PHE A 148 2.87 -7.52 -7.61
C PHE A 148 1.69 -6.57 -7.39
N VAL A 149 1.26 -5.88 -8.45
CA VAL A 149 0.04 -5.07 -8.48
C VAL A 149 -0.80 -5.42 -9.71
N TYR A 150 -2.05 -4.97 -9.75
CA TYR A 150 -2.91 -5.17 -10.91
C TYR A 150 -2.59 -4.15 -12.01
N PRO A 151 -2.58 -4.56 -13.29
CA PRO A 151 -2.46 -3.61 -14.39
C PRO A 151 -3.74 -2.79 -14.56
N VAL A 152 -3.60 -1.61 -15.17
CA VAL A 152 -4.74 -0.74 -15.50
C VAL A 152 -5.47 -1.20 -16.77
N ARG A 153 -4.79 -2.01 -17.62
CA ARG A 153 -5.38 -2.56 -18.84
C ARG A 153 -6.29 -3.74 -18.54
N GLY A 154 -7.58 -3.59 -18.84
CA GLY A 154 -8.56 -4.68 -18.71
C GLY A 154 -8.41 -5.84 -19.70
N ASP A 155 -7.57 -5.71 -20.73
CA ASP A 155 -7.26 -6.76 -21.72
C ASP A 155 -5.92 -7.48 -21.46
N ALA A 156 -5.23 -7.16 -20.37
CA ALA A 156 -4.01 -7.85 -19.96
C ALA A 156 -4.35 -9.26 -19.47
N VAL A 157 -3.58 -10.25 -19.93
CA VAL A 157 -3.67 -11.63 -19.42
C VAL A 157 -2.82 -11.75 -18.17
N LEU A 158 -3.46 -12.07 -17.04
CA LEU A 158 -2.78 -12.23 -15.76
C LEU A 158 -2.34 -13.69 -15.56
N PRO A 159 -1.16 -13.93 -14.97
CA PRO A 159 -0.67 -15.28 -14.70
C PRO A 159 -1.41 -15.92 -13.53
N ASP A 160 -1.69 -17.23 -13.63
CA ASP A 160 -2.39 -18.00 -12.59
C ASP A 160 -1.71 -17.88 -11.21
N ALA A 161 -0.37 -17.93 -11.18
CA ALA A 161 0.40 -17.77 -9.93
C ALA A 161 0.15 -16.45 -9.20
N PHE A 162 -0.25 -15.39 -9.92
CA PHE A 162 -0.69 -14.14 -9.31
C PHE A 162 -2.16 -14.23 -8.89
N LEU A 163 -3.04 -14.72 -9.76
CA LEU A 163 -4.48 -14.81 -9.51
C LEU A 163 -4.86 -15.73 -8.35
N ASP A 164 -4.11 -16.81 -8.16
CA ASP A 164 -4.37 -17.81 -7.11
C ASP A 164 -4.08 -17.28 -5.69
N HIS A 165 -3.29 -16.21 -5.58
CA HIS A 165 -2.77 -15.73 -4.30
C HIS A 165 -3.00 -14.23 -4.04
N ALA A 166 -3.15 -13.41 -5.09
CA ALA A 166 -3.53 -12.01 -4.95
C ALA A 166 -5.02 -11.90 -4.61
N GLN A 167 -5.35 -11.04 -3.66
CA GLN A 167 -6.73 -10.80 -3.25
C GLN A 167 -7.30 -9.58 -3.98
N VAL A 168 -8.48 -9.75 -4.59
CA VAL A 168 -9.25 -8.64 -5.17
C VAL A 168 -10.20 -8.10 -4.10
N VAL A 169 -10.05 -6.82 -3.78
CA VAL A 169 -11.00 -6.11 -2.91
C VAL A 169 -12.08 -5.50 -3.80
N GLU A 170 -13.31 -6.00 -3.67
CA GLU A 170 -14.47 -5.57 -4.49
C GLU A 170 -14.83 -4.11 -4.21
N ASP A 171 -14.93 -3.75 -2.92
CA ASP A 171 -15.33 -2.42 -2.46
C ASP A 171 -14.21 -1.79 -1.58
N PRO A 172 -13.09 -1.34 -2.17
CA PRO A 172 -12.04 -0.68 -1.40
C PRO A 172 -12.52 0.69 -0.89
N LEU A 173 -11.88 1.18 0.17
CA LEU A 173 -11.98 2.57 0.57
C LEU A 173 -11.35 3.47 -0.50
N GLU A 174 -12.02 4.57 -0.80
CA GLU A 174 -11.58 5.59 -1.74
C GLU A 174 -12.03 6.97 -1.24
N LEU A 175 -11.28 8.01 -1.58
CA LEU A 175 -11.68 9.40 -1.36
C LEU A 175 -11.76 10.12 -2.71
N PRO A 176 -12.66 11.11 -2.88
CA PRO A 176 -12.67 11.97 -4.05
C PRO A 176 -11.29 12.61 -4.28
N THR A 177 -10.80 12.60 -5.52
CA THR A 177 -9.44 13.08 -5.83
C THR A 177 -9.25 14.56 -5.51
N ASP A 178 -10.28 15.38 -5.71
CA ASP A 178 -10.30 16.80 -5.38
C ASP A 178 -10.21 17.03 -3.87
N GLU A 179 -10.85 16.18 -3.07
CA GLU A 179 -10.73 16.20 -1.61
C GLU A 179 -9.30 15.85 -1.16
N VAL A 180 -8.71 14.80 -1.76
CA VAL A 180 -7.32 14.41 -1.46
C VAL A 180 -6.36 15.52 -1.87
N GLU A 181 -6.50 16.10 -3.06
CA GLU A 181 -5.64 17.20 -3.52
C GLU A 181 -5.70 18.40 -2.58
N ALA A 182 -6.90 18.80 -2.16
CA ALA A 182 -7.11 19.94 -1.28
C ALA A 182 -6.54 19.74 0.14
N ASN A 183 -6.53 18.50 0.65
CA ASN A 183 -6.28 18.24 2.07
C ASN A 183 -5.01 17.44 2.36
N ARG A 184 -4.40 16.76 1.38
CA ARG A 184 -3.26 15.85 1.60
C ARG A 184 -2.14 16.44 2.44
N GLN A 185 -1.69 17.65 2.12
CA GLN A 185 -0.58 18.28 2.85
C GLN A 185 -0.96 18.56 4.32
N ARG A 186 -2.21 18.95 4.56
CA ARG A 186 -2.74 19.19 5.91
C ARG A 186 -2.84 17.88 6.68
N TRP A 187 -3.41 16.82 6.10
CA TRP A 187 -3.52 15.52 6.75
C TRP A 187 -2.16 14.92 7.11
N ILE A 188 -1.17 15.01 6.22
CA ILE A 188 0.21 14.56 6.52
C ILE A 188 0.78 15.36 7.70
N ALA A 189 0.66 16.69 7.68
CA ALA A 189 1.18 17.52 8.77
C ALA A 189 0.51 17.25 10.12
N GLU A 190 -0.81 17.09 10.14
CA GLU A 190 -1.59 16.73 11.33
C GLU A 190 -1.25 15.32 11.83
N TRP A 191 -0.99 14.37 10.91
CA TRP A 191 -0.54 13.02 11.25
C TRP A 191 0.85 13.07 11.91
N THR A 192 1.79 13.83 11.34
CA THR A 192 3.14 13.99 11.90
C THR A 192 3.09 14.56 13.32
N GLU A 193 2.23 15.55 13.57
CA GLU A 193 2.01 16.09 14.92
C GLU A 193 1.39 15.06 15.87
N THR A 194 0.46 14.24 15.38
CA THR A 194 -0.24 13.25 16.21
C THR A 194 0.62 12.03 16.54
N VAL A 195 1.47 11.59 15.62
CA VAL A 195 2.16 10.30 15.71
C VAL A 195 3.64 10.45 16.08
N LEU A 196 4.33 11.46 15.52
CA LEU A 196 5.79 11.58 15.66
C LEU A 196 6.24 12.63 16.68
N ARG A 197 5.32 13.42 17.25
CA ARG A 197 5.60 14.47 18.25
C ARG A 197 4.86 14.21 19.56
#